data_AF-A0A2S7QGE0-F1
#
_entry.id   AF-A0A2S7QGE0-F1
#
_cell.length_a   1.000
_cell.length_b   1.000
_cell.length_c   1.000
_cell.angle_alpha   90.00
_cell.angle_beta   90.00
_cell.angle_gamma   90.00
#
_symmetry.space_group_name_H-M   'P 1'
#
loop_
_entity.id
_entity.type
_entity.pdbx_description
1 polymer ?
#
loop_
_entity_poly.entity_id
_entity_poly.type
_entity_poly.pdbx_seq_one_letter_code
_entity_poly.pdbx_strand_id
1 'polypeptide(L)'
;MAENTGMVDPKIFEDLQTKIDEDAEVRDQIKAILQTLERQCRNAQSVLSRAHSTPAAHLQPVLESAEKAIKEEVDSIGKLSSIASNSPYYKTLKSRSSANGGRYNGIWTRDVQNVIFAILLCGWLGGLTKDGKPAEFSQLRKLEKYSKASLQTSPKPRSTNSAFAVPVNLKDRDAFHISIEEYLLSLISLIEELSRLAINSVTLGDYQRPLQISQFVKDLHAGFQILNLKNDVLRRRSDSIKYNVKKIEDIVYDLSLRNLVTRPGAAATSSFTTRNPPKIIPLIQNHNFTTPEMPLIDPVTMSTITPASPGSPSKSPKSQPIQSLPSDVARIVTHLHPALLASAYYFRFSSLVEEPVPTLLHSLLPVALLQIVYSVTCLPSAGSNTKHVKKLKPGEKKRAGETSEIVNKIFTTVFALVLSSTAVPAIAALQILFGAPFTTHIEHTLLSSAHISLLTLFPLFYVHGVDTQRWLEIASLHAPIDEVFGAAIGALLGAWLGAVPIPLDWDREWQKWPVTVITGAYGGYVVGKVLGGSGLVRGKRIEFE
;
A
#
# COMPACT_ATOMS: atom_id res chain seq x y z
N MET A 1 -27.98 48.56 21.67
CA MET A 1 -27.57 47.76 20.50
C MET A 1 -26.86 46.55 21.06
N ALA A 2 -27.51 45.38 20.99
CA ALA A 2 -26.99 44.16 21.60
C ALA A 2 -25.80 43.67 20.77
N GLU A 3 -24.61 43.68 21.36
CA GLU A 3 -23.42 43.03 20.81
C GLU A 3 -23.70 41.53 20.76
N ASN A 4 -23.92 41.02 19.56
CA ASN A 4 -24.12 39.61 19.28
C ASN A 4 -22.75 38.92 19.43
N THR A 5 -22.40 38.53 20.67
CA THR A 5 -21.22 37.73 20.99
C THR A 5 -21.46 36.28 20.58
N GLY A 6 -21.52 36.05 19.26
CA GLY A 6 -21.39 34.72 18.69
C GLY A 6 -20.02 34.15 19.05
N MET A 7 -19.95 32.83 19.31
CA MET A 7 -18.75 32.09 19.71
C MET A 7 -17.56 32.19 18.72
N VAL A 8 -17.76 32.77 17.53
CA VAL A 8 -16.75 32.94 16.48
C VAL A 8 -16.77 34.39 16.01
N ASP A 9 -15.61 35.04 16.00
CA ASP A 9 -15.44 36.41 15.48
C ASP A 9 -15.66 36.42 13.95
N PRO A 10 -16.63 37.19 13.42
CA PRO A 10 -16.87 37.28 11.98
C PRO A 10 -15.65 37.71 11.17
N LYS A 11 -14.70 38.44 11.78
CA LYS A 11 -13.43 38.83 11.12
C LYS A 11 -12.57 37.65 10.70
N ILE A 12 -12.71 36.50 11.37
CA ILE A 12 -11.99 35.27 10.99
C ILE A 12 -12.39 34.82 9.59
N PHE A 13 -13.65 34.99 9.21
CA PHE A 13 -14.12 34.62 7.87
C PHE A 13 -13.66 35.60 6.81
N GLU A 14 -13.57 36.91 7.11
CA GLU A 14 -13.03 37.93 6.21
C GLU A 14 -11.52 37.71 5.97
N ASP A 15 -10.75 37.44 7.04
CA ASP A 15 -9.33 37.10 6.94
C ASP A 15 -9.10 35.79 6.17
N LEU A 16 -9.96 34.80 6.37
CA LEU A 16 -9.89 33.53 5.65
C LEU A 16 -10.21 33.72 4.17
N GLN A 17 -11.23 34.53 3.84
CA GLN A 17 -11.59 34.85 2.47
C GLN A 17 -10.43 35.55 1.75
N THR A 18 -9.80 36.54 2.40
CA THR A 18 -8.64 37.25 1.83
C THR A 18 -7.49 36.30 1.51
N LYS A 19 -7.18 35.37 2.43
CA LYS A 19 -6.15 34.34 2.19
C LYS A 19 -6.52 33.39 1.05
N ILE A 20 -7.79 33.01 0.94
CA ILE A 20 -8.28 32.15 -0.16
C ILE A 20 -8.09 32.87 -1.52
N ASP A 21 -8.38 34.17 -1.57
CA ASP A 21 -8.25 34.97 -2.78
C ASP A 21 -6.76 35.17 -3.17
N GLU A 22 -5.89 35.46 -2.21
CA GLU A 22 -4.43 35.50 -2.41
C GLU A 22 -3.88 34.16 -2.92
N ASP A 23 -4.33 33.05 -2.33
CA ASP A 23 -3.95 31.69 -2.72
C ASP A 23 -4.45 31.32 -4.13
N ALA A 24 -5.61 31.85 -4.54
CA ALA A 24 -6.15 31.68 -5.88
C ALA A 24 -5.31 32.45 -6.90
N GLU A 25 -4.93 33.69 -6.59
CA GLU A 25 -4.10 34.52 -7.47
C GLU A 25 -2.73 33.85 -7.75
N VAL A 26 -2.04 33.39 -6.70
CA VAL A 26 -0.75 32.69 -6.86
C VAL A 26 -0.91 31.44 -7.71
N ARG A 27 -1.99 30.68 -7.52
CA ARG A 27 -2.26 29.46 -8.30
C ARG A 27 -2.46 29.78 -9.79
N ASP A 28 -3.12 30.87 -10.11
CA ASP A 28 -3.35 31.28 -11.49
C ASP A 28 -2.07 31.81 -12.15
N GLN A 29 -1.21 32.52 -11.40
CA GLN A 29 0.14 32.88 -11.85
C GLN A 29 0.99 31.63 -12.17
N ILE A 30 0.98 30.62 -11.30
CA ILE A 30 1.69 29.35 -11.52
C ILE A 30 1.16 28.65 -12.78
N LYS A 31 -0.15 28.54 -12.96
CA LYS A 31 -0.75 27.93 -14.16
C LYS A 31 -0.35 28.65 -15.44
N ALA A 32 -0.30 29.97 -15.45
CA ALA A 32 0.12 30.74 -16.62
C ALA A 32 1.58 30.44 -17.02
N ILE A 33 2.47 30.30 -16.02
CA ILE A 33 3.87 29.89 -16.25
C ILE A 33 3.92 28.47 -16.80
N LEU A 34 3.15 27.54 -16.22
CA LEU A 34 3.13 26.14 -16.68
C LEU A 34 2.59 25.98 -18.09
N GLN A 35 1.57 26.75 -18.49
CA GLN A 35 1.10 26.76 -19.89
C GLN A 35 2.21 27.21 -20.87
N THR A 36 3.01 28.19 -20.46
CA THR A 36 4.17 28.64 -21.25
C THR A 36 5.23 27.56 -21.31
N LEU A 37 5.54 26.95 -20.17
CA LEU A 37 6.52 25.86 -20.04
C LEU A 37 6.12 24.65 -20.88
N GLU A 38 4.85 24.24 -20.87
CA GLU A 38 4.35 23.13 -21.67
C GLU A 38 4.56 23.36 -23.17
N ARG A 39 4.36 24.60 -23.66
CA ARG A 39 4.65 24.96 -25.04
C ARG A 39 6.14 24.89 -25.35
N GLN A 40 7.00 25.34 -24.42
CA GLN A 40 8.45 25.26 -24.56
C GLN A 40 8.92 23.78 -24.59
N CYS A 41 8.43 22.94 -23.68
CA CYS A 41 8.68 21.50 -23.65
C CYS A 41 8.34 20.81 -24.98
N ARG A 42 7.17 21.12 -25.57
CA ARG A 42 6.80 20.58 -26.89
C ARG A 42 7.77 21.01 -27.99
N ASN A 43 8.24 22.27 -27.95
CA ASN A 43 9.22 22.77 -28.90
C ASN A 43 10.57 22.06 -28.75
N ALA A 44 11.13 22.00 -27.54
CA ALA A 44 12.40 21.31 -27.29
C ALA A 44 12.32 19.82 -27.66
N GLN A 45 11.23 19.14 -27.33
CA GLN A 45 11.00 17.75 -27.71
C GLN A 45 10.94 17.58 -29.24
N SER A 46 10.26 18.48 -29.95
CA SER A 46 10.23 18.46 -31.42
C SER A 46 11.62 18.64 -32.00
N VAL A 47 12.44 19.55 -31.46
CA VAL A 47 13.83 19.77 -31.92
C VAL A 47 14.67 18.53 -31.66
N LEU A 48 14.63 17.98 -30.44
CA LEU A 48 15.39 16.79 -30.04
C LEU A 48 14.99 15.54 -30.84
N SER A 49 13.72 15.40 -31.22
CA SER A 49 13.26 14.27 -32.03
C SER A 49 13.95 14.18 -33.40
N ARG A 50 14.48 15.30 -33.92
CA ARG A 50 15.23 15.31 -35.19
C ARG A 50 16.52 14.48 -35.11
N ALA A 51 17.06 14.29 -33.91
CA ALA A 51 18.24 13.46 -33.67
C ALA A 51 18.05 12.00 -34.13
N HIS A 52 16.80 11.50 -34.17
CA HIS A 52 16.49 10.17 -34.71
C HIS A 52 16.68 10.04 -36.22
N SER A 53 16.66 11.17 -36.94
CA SER A 53 16.73 11.21 -38.40
C SER A 53 18.06 11.79 -38.92
N THR A 54 18.92 12.28 -38.03
CA THR A 54 20.15 12.98 -38.38
C THR A 54 21.36 12.10 -38.07
N PRO A 55 22.27 11.86 -39.05
CA PRO A 55 23.51 11.14 -38.79
C PRO A 55 24.37 11.83 -37.73
N ALA A 56 25.19 11.04 -37.01
CA ALA A 56 26.05 11.52 -35.93
C ALA A 56 26.90 12.75 -36.30
N ALA A 57 27.42 12.77 -37.54
CA ALA A 57 28.28 13.83 -38.05
C ALA A 57 27.58 15.20 -38.20
N HIS A 58 26.25 15.22 -38.36
CA HIS A 58 25.46 16.42 -38.59
C HIS A 58 24.57 16.79 -37.40
N LEU A 59 24.85 16.24 -36.22
CA LEU A 59 24.02 16.43 -35.03
C LEU A 59 24.18 17.83 -34.40
N GLN A 60 25.31 18.51 -34.65
CA GLN A 60 25.67 19.78 -34.02
C GLN A 60 24.61 20.89 -34.15
N PRO A 61 24.03 21.19 -35.34
CA PRO A 61 23.01 22.23 -35.47
C PRO A 61 21.70 21.88 -34.74
N VAL A 62 21.40 20.59 -34.59
CA VAL A 62 20.24 20.12 -33.82
C VAL A 62 20.47 20.36 -32.33
N LEU A 63 21.69 20.11 -31.84
CA LEU A 63 22.08 20.37 -30.45
C LEU A 63 22.03 21.86 -30.12
N GLU A 64 22.58 22.72 -30.98
CA GLU A 64 22.53 24.18 -30.78
C GLU A 64 21.08 24.70 -30.72
N SER A 65 20.21 24.19 -31.58
CA SER A 65 18.78 24.54 -31.55
C SER A 65 18.09 24.01 -30.28
N ALA A 66 18.44 22.82 -29.81
CA ALA A 66 17.90 22.23 -28.59
C ALA A 66 18.38 22.98 -27.35
N GLU A 67 19.65 23.36 -27.28
CA GLU A 67 20.22 24.15 -26.18
C GLU A 67 19.53 25.51 -26.03
N LYS A 68 19.23 26.17 -27.16
CA LYS A 68 18.44 27.40 -27.13
C LYS A 68 17.05 27.17 -26.55
N ALA A 69 16.34 26.12 -26.97
CA ALA A 69 15.02 25.79 -26.46
C ALA A 69 15.04 25.46 -24.96
N ILE A 70 16.02 24.65 -24.52
CA ILE A 70 16.22 24.28 -23.12
C ILE A 70 16.52 25.51 -22.25
N LYS A 71 17.28 26.49 -22.77
CA LYS A 71 17.55 27.73 -22.04
C LYS A 71 16.26 28.49 -21.73
N GLU A 72 15.32 28.53 -22.67
CA GLU A 72 14.02 29.17 -22.48
C GLU A 72 13.17 28.44 -21.41
N GLU A 73 13.27 27.11 -21.34
CA GLU A 73 12.61 26.29 -20.31
C GLU A 73 13.21 26.54 -18.91
N VAL A 74 14.54 26.62 -18.82
CA VAL A 74 15.26 26.92 -17.58
C VAL A 74 14.87 28.29 -17.04
N ASP A 75 14.75 29.30 -17.91
CA ASP A 75 14.32 30.64 -17.52
C ASP A 75 12.89 30.63 -16.95
N SER A 76 11.98 29.86 -17.56
CA SER A 76 10.60 29.68 -17.06
C SER A 76 10.55 28.94 -15.72
N ILE A 77 11.38 27.91 -15.53
CA ILE A 77 11.52 27.22 -14.23
C ILE A 77 12.11 28.16 -13.16
N GLY A 78 13.02 29.06 -13.53
CA GLY A 78 13.50 30.11 -12.64
C GLY A 78 12.38 31.02 -12.14
N LYS A 79 11.47 31.44 -13.03
CA LYS A 79 10.27 32.24 -12.67
C LYS A 79 9.30 31.45 -11.80
N LEU A 80 9.07 30.17 -12.11
CA LEU A 80 8.26 29.29 -11.29
C LEU A 80 8.82 29.19 -9.87
N SER A 81 10.14 28.98 -9.77
CA SER A 81 10.85 28.90 -8.48
C SER A 81 10.69 30.15 -7.63
N SER A 82 10.80 31.34 -8.23
CA SER A 82 10.67 32.60 -7.47
C SER A 82 9.26 32.81 -6.93
N ILE A 83 8.21 32.46 -7.69
CA ILE A 83 6.82 32.58 -7.23
C ILE A 83 6.47 31.49 -6.21
N ALA A 84 6.79 30.23 -6.53
CA ALA A 84 6.45 29.09 -5.68
C ALA A 84 7.21 29.10 -4.35
N SER A 85 8.43 29.64 -4.30
CA SER A 85 9.20 29.74 -3.04
C SER A 85 8.70 30.85 -2.11
N ASN A 86 8.02 31.88 -2.63
CA ASN A 86 7.49 32.98 -1.83
C ASN A 86 6.13 32.63 -1.18
N SER A 87 5.41 31.66 -1.74
CA SER A 87 4.13 31.19 -1.24
C SER A 87 4.21 29.70 -0.85
N PRO A 88 4.89 29.36 0.27
CA PRO A 88 4.93 27.99 0.77
C PRO A 88 3.52 27.58 1.19
N TYR A 89 2.88 26.78 0.34
CA TYR A 89 1.45 26.48 0.38
C TYR A 89 0.99 25.71 1.66
N TYR A 90 1.91 25.29 2.54
CA TYR A 90 1.59 24.69 3.83
C TYR A 90 2.40 25.27 4.98
N LYS A 91 1.99 26.44 5.49
CA LYS A 91 2.29 26.80 6.89
C LYS A 91 1.14 26.39 7.82
N THR A 92 0.96 25.08 7.97
CA THR A 92 0.46 24.35 9.16
C THR A 92 0.47 22.86 8.78
N LEU A 93 1.53 22.09 9.03
CA LEU A 93 1.77 21.42 10.31
C LEU A 93 3.28 21.08 10.42
N LYS A 94 4.10 22.02 10.86
CA LYS A 94 5.44 21.70 11.40
C LYS A 94 5.27 21.00 12.75
N SER A 95 4.84 19.75 12.75
CA SER A 95 5.09 18.78 13.84
C SER A 95 4.74 17.36 13.41
N ARG A 96 5.35 16.86 12.34
CA ARG A 96 5.65 15.42 12.25
C ARG A 96 6.70 15.18 11.17
N SER A 97 7.85 14.69 11.62
CA SER A 97 8.88 14.08 10.79
C SER A 97 8.26 12.92 10.01
N SER A 98 7.83 13.15 8.77
CA SER A 98 7.93 12.16 7.70
C SER A 98 7.55 12.80 6.37
N ALA A 99 8.42 12.62 5.39
CA ALA A 99 8.33 13.16 4.05
C ALA A 99 7.08 12.67 3.32
N ASN A 100 6.24 13.59 2.88
CA ASN A 100 5.47 13.47 1.64
C ASN A 100 5.06 14.88 1.20
N GLY A 101 5.43 15.21 -0.04
CA GLY A 101 5.42 16.55 -0.59
C GLY A 101 4.05 17.25 -0.52
N GLY A 102 4.10 18.56 -0.34
CA GLY A 102 2.92 19.43 -0.30
C GLY A 102 2.02 19.24 -1.53
N ARG A 103 0.71 19.45 -1.34
CA ARG A 103 -0.40 19.10 -2.26
C ARG A 103 -0.32 19.64 -3.70
N TYR A 104 0.72 20.38 -4.05
CA TYR A 104 0.95 20.97 -5.38
C TYR A 104 2.09 20.35 -6.18
N ASN A 105 2.86 19.40 -5.62
CA ASN A 105 3.94 18.72 -6.37
C ASN A 105 3.42 18.24 -7.74
N GLY A 106 2.22 17.65 -7.77
CA GLY A 106 1.61 17.14 -9.00
C GLY A 106 1.28 18.18 -10.09
N ILE A 107 1.18 19.48 -9.79
CA ILE A 107 0.78 20.48 -10.80
C ILE A 107 1.89 20.74 -11.82
N TRP A 108 3.14 20.84 -11.35
CA TRP A 108 4.30 21.08 -12.21
C TRP A 108 5.16 19.84 -12.44
N THR A 109 4.91 18.73 -11.72
CA THR A 109 5.69 17.48 -11.80
C THR A 109 5.97 17.06 -13.24
N ARG A 110 4.93 17.03 -14.10
CA ARG A 110 5.06 16.59 -15.49
C ARG A 110 5.97 17.52 -16.31
N ASP A 111 5.78 18.81 -16.16
CA ASP A 111 6.53 19.80 -16.93
C ASP A 111 8.00 19.85 -16.47
N VAL A 112 8.25 19.78 -15.16
CA VAL A 112 9.60 19.66 -14.59
C VAL A 112 10.29 18.38 -15.08
N GLN A 113 9.60 17.25 -15.11
CA GLN A 113 10.13 16.01 -15.66
C GLN A 113 10.52 16.15 -17.15
N ASN A 114 9.68 16.81 -17.95
CA ASN A 114 9.96 17.03 -19.37
C ASN A 114 11.21 17.89 -19.59
N VAL A 115 11.41 18.94 -18.79
CA VAL A 115 12.63 19.76 -18.89
C VAL A 115 13.86 18.99 -18.46
N ILE A 116 13.78 18.23 -17.35
CA ILE A 116 14.90 17.38 -16.91
C ILE A 116 15.23 16.35 -17.99
N PHE A 117 14.22 15.73 -18.60
CA PHE A 117 14.39 14.81 -19.72
C PHE A 117 15.08 15.48 -20.93
N ALA A 118 14.65 16.68 -21.34
CA ALA A 118 15.25 17.41 -22.45
C ALA A 118 16.74 17.71 -22.20
N ILE A 119 17.08 18.14 -20.99
CA ILE A 119 18.47 18.37 -20.56
C ILE A 119 19.29 17.08 -20.59
N LEU A 120 18.75 15.99 -20.05
CA LEU A 120 19.42 14.69 -20.00
C LEU A 120 19.68 14.14 -21.40
N LEU A 121 18.68 14.21 -22.30
CA LEU A 121 18.81 13.73 -23.67
C LEU A 121 19.80 14.59 -24.47
N CYS A 122 19.69 15.92 -24.38
CA CYS A 122 20.64 16.84 -25.02
C CYS A 122 22.07 16.61 -24.53
N GLY A 123 22.24 16.44 -23.21
CA GLY A 123 23.53 16.14 -22.59
C GLY A 123 24.10 14.80 -23.00
N TRP A 124 23.27 13.76 -23.16
CA TRP A 124 23.69 12.44 -23.65
C TRP A 124 24.12 12.47 -25.11
N LEU A 125 23.42 13.25 -25.95
CA LEU A 125 23.76 13.44 -27.37
C LEU A 125 25.04 14.27 -27.61
N GLY A 126 25.67 14.77 -26.55
CA GLY A 126 26.93 15.55 -26.62
C GLY A 126 26.75 17.07 -26.54
N GLY A 127 25.53 17.55 -26.31
CA GLY A 127 25.25 18.96 -26.05
C GLY A 127 25.63 19.41 -24.64
N LEU A 128 25.48 20.71 -24.37
CA LEU A 128 25.74 21.37 -23.08
C LEU A 128 27.21 21.27 -22.62
N THR A 129 28.16 21.18 -23.55
CA THR A 129 29.60 21.15 -23.25
C THR A 129 30.16 22.57 -23.18
N LYS A 130 30.91 22.89 -22.11
CA LYS A 130 31.45 24.24 -21.91
C LYS A 130 32.78 24.50 -22.65
N ASP A 131 33.45 23.45 -23.15
CA ASP A 131 34.88 23.56 -23.52
C ASP A 131 35.25 23.00 -24.91
N GLY A 132 34.29 22.81 -25.83
CA GLY A 132 34.60 22.37 -27.20
C GLY A 132 35.32 21.02 -27.31
N LYS A 133 35.37 20.23 -26.23
CA LYS A 133 35.84 18.84 -26.22
C LYS A 133 34.64 17.91 -26.37
N PRO A 134 34.71 16.87 -27.23
CA PRO A 134 33.65 15.89 -27.34
C PRO A 134 33.41 15.29 -25.96
N ALA A 135 32.16 15.36 -25.47
CA ALA A 135 31.80 14.77 -24.19
C ALA A 135 32.15 13.28 -24.22
N GLU A 136 32.96 12.81 -23.26
CA GLU A 136 33.14 11.37 -23.08
C GLU A 136 31.77 10.74 -22.88
N PHE A 137 31.48 9.75 -23.75
CA PHE A 137 30.20 9.04 -23.93
C PHE A 137 29.65 8.34 -22.67
N SER A 138 30.29 8.48 -21.52
CA SER A 138 30.11 7.69 -20.30
C SER A 138 29.74 8.49 -19.06
N GLN A 139 29.72 9.84 -19.09
CA GLN A 139 29.40 10.61 -17.90
C GLN A 139 27.93 11.03 -17.84
N LEU A 140 27.12 10.22 -17.15
CA LEU A 140 26.01 10.75 -16.33
C LEU A 140 26.60 11.86 -15.46
N ARG A 141 26.42 13.12 -15.87
CA ARG A 141 26.75 14.26 -15.01
C ARG A 141 25.88 14.13 -13.77
N LYS A 142 26.49 13.73 -12.63
CA LYS A 142 25.82 13.63 -11.33
C LYS A 142 24.91 14.84 -11.12
N LEU A 143 23.68 14.64 -10.64
CA LEU A 143 22.78 15.70 -10.12
C LEU A 143 23.52 16.76 -9.28
N GLU A 144 24.55 16.30 -8.56
CA GLU A 144 25.47 17.13 -7.79
C GLU A 144 26.24 18.15 -8.63
N LYS A 145 26.76 17.84 -9.84
CA LYS A 145 27.49 18.82 -10.66
C LYS A 145 26.56 19.93 -11.20
N TYR A 146 25.26 19.65 -11.28
CA TYR A 146 24.24 20.65 -11.57
C TYR A 146 23.79 21.45 -10.34
N SER A 147 24.09 21.04 -9.09
CA SER A 147 23.67 21.72 -7.84
C SER A 147 24.80 22.20 -6.91
N LYS A 148 26.03 21.66 -6.99
CA LYS A 148 27.18 21.96 -6.11
C LYS A 148 27.83 23.32 -6.32
N ALA A 149 27.20 24.23 -7.07
CA ALA A 149 27.55 25.65 -7.01
C ALA A 149 26.94 26.36 -5.78
N SER A 150 26.03 25.72 -5.03
CA SER A 150 25.25 26.40 -3.97
C SER A 150 25.52 25.98 -2.52
N LEU A 151 26.42 25.02 -2.25
CA LEU A 151 26.74 24.59 -0.88
C LEU A 151 28.22 24.75 -0.56
N GLN A 152 28.64 26.01 -0.37
CA GLN A 152 29.69 26.36 0.58
C GLN A 152 29.27 27.64 1.31
N THR A 153 29.28 27.52 2.62
CA THR A 153 28.90 28.49 3.65
C THR A 153 29.60 29.85 3.50
N SER A 154 28.92 30.89 3.01
CA SER A 154 29.10 32.30 3.42
C SER A 154 28.19 33.30 2.69
N PRO A 155 27.87 34.47 3.31
CA PRO A 155 26.88 35.41 2.82
C PRO A 155 27.50 36.40 1.83
N LYS A 156 27.28 36.21 0.53
CA LYS A 156 27.32 37.28 -0.50
C LYS A 156 26.70 36.76 -1.80
N PRO A 157 25.85 37.54 -2.51
CA PRO A 157 25.24 37.09 -3.75
C PRO A 157 26.28 37.18 -4.84
N ARG A 158 26.83 36.03 -5.26
CA ARG A 158 27.71 35.96 -6.42
C ARG A 158 27.12 34.97 -7.41
N SER A 159 26.60 35.53 -8.49
CA SER A 159 26.16 34.86 -9.71
C SER A 159 27.17 33.79 -10.14
N THR A 160 26.76 32.51 -10.15
CA THR A 160 27.39 31.44 -10.96
C THR A 160 26.43 30.27 -11.19
N ASN A 161 25.72 30.32 -12.32
CA ASN A 161 25.33 29.26 -13.26
C ASN A 161 25.45 27.78 -12.81
N SER A 162 24.43 27.29 -12.11
CA SER A 162 23.88 25.94 -12.28
C SER A 162 22.86 25.94 -13.43
N ALA A 163 22.70 24.83 -14.17
CA ALA A 163 21.73 24.74 -15.27
C ALA A 163 20.29 24.97 -14.82
N PHE A 164 20.01 24.83 -13.53
CA PHE A 164 18.85 25.40 -12.86
C PHE A 164 19.35 26.31 -11.76
N ALA A 165 18.92 27.58 -11.72
CA ALA A 165 19.07 28.42 -10.53
C ALA A 165 18.10 27.98 -9.41
N VAL A 166 17.87 26.67 -9.26
CA VAL A 166 16.85 26.07 -8.40
C VAL A 166 17.49 25.07 -7.45
N PRO A 167 17.15 25.11 -6.14
CA PRO A 167 17.59 24.12 -5.17
C PRO A 167 17.18 22.69 -5.55
N VAL A 168 18.00 21.70 -5.20
CA VAL A 168 17.70 20.28 -5.43
C VAL A 168 17.44 19.60 -4.09
N ASN A 169 16.32 18.88 -4.00
CA ASN A 169 15.96 18.02 -2.87
C ASN A 169 16.13 18.70 -1.49
N LEU A 170 15.50 19.87 -1.31
CA LEU A 170 15.51 20.58 -0.03
C LEU A 170 14.76 19.76 1.02
N LYS A 171 15.37 19.56 2.19
CA LYS A 171 14.77 18.85 3.33
C LYS A 171 14.56 19.75 4.55
N ASP A 172 15.22 20.89 4.54
CA ASP A 172 15.45 21.83 5.63
C ASP A 172 14.47 23.01 5.61
N ARG A 173 13.93 23.36 4.43
CA ARG A 173 12.94 24.43 4.26
C ARG A 173 11.92 24.10 3.19
N ASP A 174 10.71 24.63 3.35
CA ASP A 174 9.62 24.53 2.38
C ASP A 174 9.80 25.60 1.31
N ALA A 175 10.44 25.21 0.21
CA ALA A 175 10.68 26.05 -0.96
C ALA A 175 10.68 25.18 -2.22
N PHE A 176 10.47 25.80 -3.37
CA PHE A 176 10.50 25.10 -4.65
C PHE A 176 11.87 24.44 -4.84
N HIS A 177 11.85 23.15 -5.12
CA HIS A 177 13.04 22.36 -5.37
C HIS A 177 12.75 21.24 -6.34
N ILE A 178 13.77 20.81 -7.07
CA ILE A 178 13.69 19.62 -7.92
C ILE A 178 13.84 18.39 -7.02
N SER A 179 12.83 17.53 -7.01
CA SER A 179 12.84 16.30 -6.21
C SER A 179 13.68 15.20 -6.87
N ILE A 180 14.16 14.25 -6.06
CA ILE A 180 14.84 13.05 -6.60
C ILE A 180 13.87 12.22 -7.44
N GLU A 181 12.60 12.18 -7.08
CA GLU A 181 11.57 11.41 -7.77
C GLU A 181 11.36 11.90 -9.21
N GLU A 182 11.22 13.21 -9.42
CA GLU A 182 11.11 13.80 -10.77
C GLU A 182 12.33 13.47 -11.63
N TYR A 183 13.52 13.52 -11.04
CA TYR A 183 14.75 13.14 -11.75
C TYR A 183 14.77 11.67 -12.15
N LEU A 184 14.41 10.76 -11.24
CA LEU A 184 14.37 9.32 -11.52
C LEU A 184 13.31 8.98 -12.58
N LEU A 185 12.12 9.59 -12.53
CA LEU A 185 11.08 9.44 -13.56
C LEU A 185 11.55 9.96 -14.93
N SER A 186 12.34 11.04 -14.96
CA SER A 186 12.92 11.58 -16.19
C SER A 186 13.99 10.64 -16.78
N LEU A 187 14.79 9.99 -15.94
CA LEU A 187 15.76 8.97 -16.37
C LEU A 187 15.09 7.75 -17.02
N ILE A 188 13.94 7.32 -16.51
CA ILE A 188 13.19 6.22 -17.14
C ILE A 188 12.73 6.62 -18.54
N SER A 189 12.22 7.85 -18.69
CA SER A 189 11.82 8.39 -19.99
C SER A 189 13.02 8.55 -20.94
N LEU A 190 14.21 8.88 -20.42
CA LEU A 190 15.46 8.87 -21.20
C LEU A 190 15.77 7.48 -21.75
N ILE A 191 15.65 6.42 -20.94
CA ILE A 191 15.91 5.04 -21.37
C ILE A 191 14.98 4.63 -22.51
N GLU A 192 13.70 4.97 -22.42
CA GLU A 192 12.70 4.71 -23.46
C GLU A 192 13.09 5.40 -24.79
N GLU A 193 13.51 6.67 -24.73
CA GLU A 193 13.91 7.43 -25.92
C GLU A 193 15.25 6.93 -26.51
N LEU A 194 16.21 6.54 -25.67
CA LEU A 194 17.47 5.94 -26.11
C LEU A 194 17.25 4.57 -26.77
N SER A 195 16.30 3.77 -26.27
CA SER A 195 15.93 2.52 -26.93
C SER A 195 15.41 2.75 -28.35
N ARG A 196 14.61 3.82 -28.55
CA ARG A 196 14.17 4.24 -29.88
C ARG A 196 15.34 4.74 -30.73
N LEU A 197 16.23 5.54 -30.16
CA LEU A 197 17.41 6.07 -30.85
C LEU A 197 18.36 4.96 -31.32
N ALA A 198 18.53 3.89 -30.54
CA ALA A 198 19.37 2.74 -30.91
C ALA A 198 18.90 2.06 -32.20
N ILE A 199 17.59 1.94 -32.40
CA ILE A 199 17.03 1.35 -33.63
C ILE A 199 17.31 2.26 -34.82
N ASN A 200 16.99 3.55 -34.66
CA ASN A 200 17.15 4.53 -35.72
C ASN A 200 18.62 4.73 -36.10
N SER A 201 19.55 4.63 -35.14
CA SER A 201 20.98 4.73 -35.43
C SER A 201 21.48 3.58 -36.29
N VAL A 202 20.98 2.35 -36.07
CA VAL A 202 21.26 1.21 -36.95
C VAL A 202 20.74 1.46 -38.36
N THR A 203 19.53 2.03 -38.49
CA THR A 203 18.96 2.40 -39.80
C THR A 203 19.79 3.46 -40.52
N LEU A 204 20.43 4.37 -39.77
CA LEU A 204 21.35 5.39 -40.31
C LEU A 204 22.78 4.88 -40.54
N GLY A 205 23.06 3.59 -40.27
CA GLY A 205 24.38 2.98 -40.46
C GLY A 205 25.38 3.20 -39.31
N ASP A 206 24.94 3.74 -38.17
CA ASP A 206 25.75 3.86 -36.95
C ASP A 206 25.55 2.64 -36.05
N TYR A 207 26.49 1.69 -36.15
CA TYR A 207 26.49 0.45 -35.38
C TYR A 207 27.22 0.55 -34.03
N GLN A 208 27.91 1.66 -33.75
CA GLN A 208 28.62 1.86 -32.48
C GLN A 208 27.70 2.43 -31.40
N ARG A 209 26.79 3.33 -31.79
CA ARG A 209 25.84 3.96 -30.86
C ARG A 209 24.94 2.98 -30.11
N PRO A 210 24.39 1.90 -30.70
CA PRO A 210 23.62 0.89 -29.96
C PRO A 210 24.40 0.21 -28.85
N LEU A 211 25.72 0.01 -29.02
CA LEU A 211 26.57 -0.58 -27.99
C LEU A 211 26.74 0.37 -26.80
N GLN A 212 26.96 1.66 -27.08
CA GLN A 212 27.06 2.70 -26.06
C GLN A 212 25.75 2.83 -25.29
N ILE A 213 24.61 2.82 -26.00
CA ILE A 213 23.28 2.83 -25.39
C ILE A 213 23.06 1.58 -24.53
N SER A 214 23.45 0.40 -25.01
CA SER A 214 23.31 -0.85 -24.25
C SER A 214 24.07 -0.80 -22.93
N GLN A 215 25.33 -0.38 -22.95
CA GLN A 215 26.14 -0.25 -21.74
C GLN A 215 25.51 0.75 -20.77
N PHE A 216 25.14 1.94 -21.26
CA PHE A 216 24.55 2.99 -20.45
C PHE A 216 23.22 2.57 -19.80
N VAL A 217 22.33 1.92 -20.55
CA VAL A 217 21.02 1.49 -20.04
C VAL A 217 21.17 0.35 -19.04
N LYS A 218 22.14 -0.55 -19.21
CA LYS A 218 22.46 -1.59 -18.22
C LYS A 218 22.97 -1.00 -16.91
N ASP A 219 23.85 0.00 -16.98
CA ASP A 219 24.38 0.68 -15.79
C ASP A 219 23.25 1.41 -15.04
N LEU A 220 22.34 2.08 -15.77
CA LEU A 220 21.14 2.68 -15.16
C LEU A 220 20.22 1.63 -14.55
N HIS A 221 19.93 0.54 -15.24
CA HIS A 221 19.07 -0.53 -14.73
C HIS A 221 19.65 -1.14 -13.44
N ALA A 222 20.96 -1.40 -13.39
CA ALA A 222 21.64 -1.85 -12.17
C ALA A 222 21.51 -0.82 -11.04
N GLY A 223 21.63 0.48 -11.36
CA GLY A 223 21.37 1.56 -10.41
C GLY A 223 19.95 1.53 -9.83
N PHE A 224 18.92 1.35 -10.67
CA PHE A 224 17.54 1.24 -10.23
C PHE A 224 17.28 -0.01 -9.37
N GLN A 225 17.98 -1.13 -9.62
CA GLN A 225 17.86 -2.36 -8.82
C GLN A 225 18.39 -2.23 -7.39
N ILE A 226 19.31 -1.28 -7.14
CA ILE A 226 19.83 -1.00 -5.80
C ILE A 226 18.84 -0.15 -4.98
N LEU A 227 17.94 0.58 -5.64
CA LEU A 227 16.97 1.44 -4.98
C LEU A 227 15.81 0.60 -4.42
N ASN A 228 15.58 0.68 -3.11
CA ASN A 228 14.39 0.09 -2.49
C ASN A 228 13.17 1.02 -2.68
N LEU A 229 12.56 0.92 -3.87
CA LEU A 229 11.42 1.76 -4.25
C LEU A 229 10.12 1.29 -3.59
N LYS A 230 9.37 2.22 -3.00
CA LYS A 230 8.01 1.97 -2.50
C LYS A 230 7.08 1.63 -3.68
N ASN A 231 5.99 0.89 -3.41
CA ASN A 231 4.92 0.67 -4.38
C ASN A 231 4.26 1.99 -4.77
N ASP A 232 4.73 2.56 -5.88
CA ASP A 232 4.28 3.84 -6.42
C ASP A 232 4.53 3.87 -7.95
N VAL A 233 4.15 4.97 -8.61
CA VAL A 233 4.35 5.23 -10.04
C VAL A 233 5.81 5.01 -10.45
N LEU A 234 6.76 5.45 -9.62
CA LEU A 234 8.20 5.27 -9.89
C LEU A 234 8.60 3.79 -9.97
N ARG A 235 8.05 2.92 -9.11
CA ARG A 235 8.31 1.47 -9.15
C ARG A 235 7.67 0.83 -10.38
N ARG A 236 6.40 1.15 -10.65
CA ARG A 236 5.70 0.64 -11.85
C ARG A 236 6.43 1.03 -13.14
N ARG A 237 6.96 2.26 -13.20
CA ARG A 237 7.79 2.72 -14.33
C ARG A 237 9.19 2.12 -14.32
N SER A 238 9.84 1.90 -13.18
CA SER A 238 11.16 1.26 -13.16
C SER A 238 11.09 -0.19 -13.65
N ASP A 239 9.99 -0.89 -13.38
CA ASP A 239 9.76 -2.25 -13.87
C ASP A 239 9.66 -2.31 -15.41
N SER A 240 9.39 -1.19 -16.09
CA SER A 240 9.37 -1.13 -17.56
C SER A 240 10.77 -1.15 -18.17
N ILE A 241 11.81 -0.76 -17.41
CA ILE A 241 13.19 -0.66 -17.88
C ILE A 241 13.68 -2.01 -18.44
N LYS A 242 13.28 -3.14 -17.83
CA LYS A 242 13.67 -4.48 -18.26
C LYS A 242 13.30 -4.78 -19.72
N TYR A 243 12.18 -4.22 -20.20
CA TYR A 243 11.75 -4.41 -21.59
C TYR A 243 12.61 -3.59 -22.55
N ASN A 244 12.99 -2.36 -22.17
CA ASN A 244 13.91 -1.53 -22.95
C ASN A 244 15.32 -2.14 -22.99
N VAL A 245 15.81 -2.68 -21.86
CA VAL A 245 17.09 -3.41 -21.79
C VAL A 245 17.08 -4.57 -22.79
N LYS A 246 16.08 -5.46 -22.70
CA LYS A 246 15.94 -6.59 -23.61
C LYS A 246 15.93 -6.13 -25.07
N LYS A 247 15.12 -5.12 -25.39
CA LYS A 247 15.01 -4.59 -26.75
C LYS A 247 16.35 -4.08 -27.30
N ILE A 248 17.16 -3.40 -26.48
CA ILE A 248 18.49 -2.93 -26.89
C ILE A 248 19.49 -4.09 -27.02
N GLU A 249 19.41 -5.09 -26.14
CA GLU A 249 20.22 -6.30 -26.23
C GLU A 249 19.94 -7.10 -27.50
N ASP A 250 18.67 -7.23 -27.88
CA ASP A 250 18.26 -7.89 -29.13
C ASP A 250 18.88 -7.17 -30.35
N ILE A 251 18.91 -5.83 -30.36
CA ILE A 251 19.57 -5.04 -31.42
C ILE A 251 21.07 -5.32 -31.46
N VAL A 252 21.76 -5.28 -30.31
CA VAL A 252 23.21 -5.54 -30.24
C VAL A 252 23.51 -6.99 -30.65
N TYR A 253 22.66 -7.94 -30.26
CA TYR A 253 22.75 -9.33 -30.67
C TYR A 253 22.65 -9.46 -32.19
N ASP A 254 21.66 -8.84 -32.82
CA ASP A 254 21.47 -8.85 -34.28
C ASP A 254 22.68 -8.25 -35.03
N LEU A 255 23.25 -7.16 -34.52
CA LEU A 255 24.47 -6.57 -35.08
C LEU A 255 25.66 -7.52 -34.97
N SER A 256 25.78 -8.22 -33.84
CA SER A 256 26.86 -9.18 -33.61
C SER A 256 26.73 -10.44 -34.48
N LEU A 257 25.50 -10.91 -34.71
CA LEU A 257 25.21 -12.06 -35.57
C LEU A 257 25.57 -11.78 -37.02
N ARG A 258 25.39 -10.53 -37.45
CA ARG A 258 25.74 -10.04 -38.79
C ARG A 258 27.20 -9.62 -38.94
N ASN A 259 28.03 -9.79 -37.91
CA ASN A 259 29.44 -9.36 -37.86
C ASN A 259 29.64 -7.85 -38.14
N LEU A 260 28.63 -7.02 -37.86
CA LEU A 260 28.72 -5.56 -38.01
C LEU A 260 29.45 -4.90 -36.83
N VAL A 261 29.64 -5.66 -35.75
CA VAL A 261 30.31 -5.24 -34.52
C VAL A 261 31.21 -6.38 -34.06
N THR A 262 32.42 -6.04 -33.62
CA THR A 262 33.38 -7.01 -33.11
C THR A 262 32.96 -7.51 -31.73
N ARG A 263 32.94 -8.83 -31.53
CA ARG A 263 32.75 -9.40 -30.18
C ARG A 263 33.95 -9.01 -29.31
N PRO A 264 33.75 -8.54 -28.07
CA PRO A 264 34.83 -8.40 -27.09
C PRO A 264 35.44 -9.79 -26.87
N GLY A 265 36.60 -10.07 -27.49
CA GLY A 265 37.26 -11.38 -27.48
C GLY A 265 37.67 -11.93 -28.86
N ALA A 266 37.12 -11.43 -29.97
CA ALA A 266 37.48 -11.91 -31.32
C ALA A 266 38.78 -11.29 -31.87
N ALA A 267 39.26 -10.19 -31.30
CA ALA A 267 40.51 -9.53 -31.71
C ALA A 267 41.77 -10.33 -31.34
N ALA A 268 41.66 -11.39 -30.53
CA ALA A 268 42.79 -12.23 -30.12
C ALA A 268 42.99 -13.49 -31.00
N THR A 269 42.11 -13.75 -31.98
CA THR A 269 42.06 -15.04 -32.69
C THR A 269 42.48 -15.00 -34.16
N SER A 270 42.87 -13.84 -34.71
CA SER A 270 43.27 -13.73 -36.12
C SER A 270 44.69 -14.24 -36.42
N SER A 271 45.36 -14.92 -35.49
CA SER A 271 46.69 -15.50 -35.70
C SER A 271 46.79 -16.97 -35.26
N PHE A 272 45.88 -17.84 -35.70
CA PHE A 272 46.17 -19.28 -35.70
C PHE A 272 45.65 -19.97 -36.96
N THR A 273 46.62 -20.24 -37.83
CA THR A 273 46.57 -21.08 -39.02
C THR A 273 46.03 -22.48 -38.72
N THR A 274 45.14 -22.93 -39.60
CA THR A 274 44.68 -24.31 -39.89
C THR A 274 45.03 -25.42 -38.90
N ARG A 275 44.04 -25.89 -38.14
CA ARG A 275 43.90 -27.32 -37.83
C ARG A 275 42.44 -27.77 -37.95
N ASN A 276 42.27 -28.90 -38.62
CA ASN A 276 41.02 -29.57 -38.99
C ASN A 276 39.98 -29.67 -37.87
N PRO A 277 38.67 -29.71 -38.20
CA PRO A 277 37.62 -29.93 -37.21
C PRO A 277 37.57 -31.39 -36.75
N PRO A 278 37.43 -31.70 -35.45
CA PRO A 278 37.13 -33.05 -35.01
C PRO A 278 35.63 -33.35 -35.08
N LYS A 279 35.34 -34.62 -35.36
CA LYS A 279 34.06 -35.26 -35.61
C LYS A 279 33.06 -35.14 -34.45
N ILE A 280 31.79 -34.96 -34.80
CA ILE A 280 30.61 -35.10 -33.94
C ILE A 280 30.32 -36.60 -33.75
N ILE A 281 30.22 -37.04 -32.49
CA ILE A 281 29.65 -38.33 -32.07
C ILE A 281 28.46 -38.00 -31.15
N PRO A 282 27.25 -38.58 -31.34
CA PRO A 282 26.11 -38.33 -30.48
C PRO A 282 26.18 -39.25 -29.25
N LEU A 283 26.06 -38.69 -28.05
CA LEU A 283 25.91 -39.44 -26.81
C LEU A 283 24.62 -38.98 -26.12
N ILE A 284 23.52 -39.61 -26.53
CA ILE A 284 22.34 -39.79 -25.69
C ILE A 284 22.70 -40.93 -24.74
N GLN A 285 22.77 -40.67 -23.44
CA GLN A 285 22.78 -41.74 -22.45
C GLN A 285 21.80 -41.43 -21.32
N ASN A 286 20.87 -42.38 -21.17
CA ASN A 286 19.82 -42.45 -20.18
C ASN A 286 20.40 -42.48 -18.76
N HIS A 287 19.91 -41.61 -17.87
CA HIS A 287 20.07 -41.79 -16.44
C HIS A 287 18.85 -42.52 -15.86
N ASN A 288 19.02 -43.82 -15.62
CA ASN A 288 18.23 -44.59 -14.67
C ASN A 288 18.70 -44.24 -13.25
N PHE A 289 17.79 -43.76 -12.40
CA PHE A 289 18.01 -43.66 -10.96
C PHE A 289 17.49 -44.94 -10.29
N THR A 290 18.41 -45.72 -9.76
CA THR A 290 18.16 -46.92 -8.94
C THR A 290 18.11 -46.51 -7.47
N THR A 291 17.05 -46.91 -6.76
CA THR A 291 16.88 -46.75 -5.31
C THR A 291 17.77 -47.73 -4.53
N PRO A 292 18.40 -47.34 -3.41
CA PRO A 292 18.99 -48.29 -2.47
C PRO A 292 17.97 -48.75 -1.42
N GLU A 293 17.92 -50.07 -1.26
CA GLU A 293 17.15 -50.87 -0.31
C GLU A 293 17.75 -50.76 1.12
N MET A 294 16.89 -50.77 2.15
CA MET A 294 17.26 -50.89 3.57
C MET A 294 16.60 -52.15 4.19
N PRO A 295 17.24 -52.81 5.18
CA PRO A 295 16.91 -54.18 5.55
C PRO A 295 15.79 -54.31 6.60
N LEU A 296 15.22 -55.51 6.60
CA LEU A 296 14.17 -56.08 7.45
C LEU A 296 14.48 -56.04 8.95
N ILE A 297 13.46 -55.76 9.78
CA ILE A 297 13.42 -56.09 11.22
C ILE A 297 11.99 -56.54 11.57
N ASP A 298 11.90 -57.61 12.36
CA ASP A 298 10.74 -58.48 12.61
C ASP A 298 9.57 -57.90 13.44
N PRO A 299 8.37 -58.53 13.40
CA PRO A 299 7.15 -58.03 14.01
C PRO A 299 6.97 -58.50 15.47
N VAL A 300 6.59 -57.58 16.36
CA VAL A 300 6.19 -57.89 17.75
C VAL A 300 4.74 -57.45 17.98
N THR A 301 3.89 -58.47 18.02
CA THR A 301 2.75 -58.70 18.93
C THR A 301 1.59 -57.69 18.98
N MET A 302 0.46 -58.18 18.46
CA MET A 302 -0.92 -57.75 18.69
C MET A 302 -1.25 -57.48 20.17
N SER A 303 -1.97 -56.39 20.44
CA SER A 303 -2.90 -56.31 21.57
C SER A 303 -4.27 -55.91 21.04
N THR A 304 -5.15 -56.88 21.16
CA THR A 304 -6.58 -56.91 20.89
C THR A 304 -7.33 -55.80 21.61
N ILE A 305 -8.10 -54.99 20.87
CA ILE A 305 -9.32 -54.38 21.40
C ILE A 305 -10.44 -54.72 20.42
N THR A 306 -11.36 -55.52 20.91
CA THR A 306 -12.59 -56.04 20.32
C THR A 306 -13.51 -54.91 19.82
N PRO A 307 -14.31 -55.14 18.75
CA PRO A 307 -15.33 -54.20 18.33
C PRO A 307 -16.54 -54.31 19.28
N ALA A 308 -16.86 -53.23 19.99
CA ALA A 308 -18.14 -53.11 20.67
C ALA A 308 -19.23 -52.74 19.65
N SER A 309 -20.34 -53.49 19.72
CA SER A 309 -21.59 -53.39 18.96
C SER A 309 -22.11 -51.95 18.74
N PRO A 310 -22.91 -51.68 17.69
CA PRO A 310 -23.44 -50.36 17.40
C PRO A 310 -24.50 -49.98 18.45
N GLY A 311 -24.08 -49.18 19.44
CA GLY A 311 -24.98 -48.47 20.32
C GLY A 311 -25.72 -47.39 19.54
N SER A 312 -27.05 -47.48 19.52
CA SER A 312 -27.98 -46.46 19.03
C SER A 312 -27.53 -45.04 19.41
N PRO A 313 -27.61 -44.04 18.51
CA PRO A 313 -27.25 -42.68 18.86
C PRO A 313 -28.25 -42.15 19.90
N SER A 314 -27.77 -41.92 21.13
CA SER A 314 -28.47 -41.11 22.10
C SER A 314 -28.62 -39.71 21.50
N LYS A 315 -29.85 -39.33 21.13
CA LYS A 315 -30.19 -37.97 20.72
C LYS A 315 -29.78 -37.00 21.84
N SER A 316 -28.65 -36.31 21.65
CA SER A 316 -28.34 -35.13 22.44
C SER A 316 -29.46 -34.09 22.21
N PRO A 317 -29.91 -33.37 23.26
CA PRO A 317 -30.98 -32.39 23.11
C PRO A 317 -30.52 -31.28 22.16
N LYS A 318 -31.28 -31.09 21.07
CA LYS A 318 -30.99 -30.08 20.04
C LYS A 318 -30.79 -28.70 20.68
N SER A 319 -29.65 -28.07 20.40
CA SER A 319 -29.34 -26.70 20.82
C SER A 319 -30.41 -25.69 20.36
N GLN A 320 -30.87 -24.86 21.29
CA GLN A 320 -31.83 -23.77 21.04
C GLN A 320 -31.11 -22.43 20.84
N PRO A 321 -31.65 -21.50 20.03
CA PRO A 321 -31.08 -20.17 19.85
C PRO A 321 -31.10 -19.37 21.16
N ILE A 322 -30.13 -18.48 21.34
CA ILE A 322 -30.07 -17.61 22.51
C ILE A 322 -31.33 -16.73 22.57
N GLN A 323 -31.99 -16.70 23.73
CA GLN A 323 -33.08 -15.78 24.01
C GLN A 323 -32.51 -14.58 24.78
N SER A 324 -32.79 -13.37 24.30
CA SER A 324 -32.41 -12.15 24.98
C SER A 324 -33.20 -12.00 26.29
N LEU A 325 -32.61 -11.32 27.28
CA LEU A 325 -33.30 -11.10 28.56
C LEU A 325 -34.62 -10.34 28.33
N PRO A 326 -35.73 -10.71 28.98
CA PRO A 326 -37.06 -10.13 28.72
C PRO A 326 -37.27 -8.75 29.34
N SER A 327 -36.22 -7.95 29.56
CA SER A 327 -36.33 -6.60 30.13
C SER A 327 -36.54 -5.54 29.05
N ASP A 328 -37.29 -4.47 29.38
CA ASP A 328 -37.51 -3.35 28.45
C ASP A 328 -36.19 -2.66 28.07
N VAL A 329 -35.25 -2.62 29.01
CA VAL A 329 -33.88 -2.12 28.79
C VAL A 329 -33.12 -2.99 27.78
N ALA A 330 -33.18 -4.32 27.88
CA ALA A 330 -32.51 -5.22 26.94
C ALA A 330 -33.04 -5.06 25.52
N ARG A 331 -34.35 -4.86 25.34
CA ARG A 331 -34.96 -4.61 24.01
C ARG A 331 -34.44 -3.33 23.38
N ILE A 332 -34.37 -2.24 24.13
CA ILE A 332 -33.85 -0.96 23.64
C ILE A 332 -32.36 -1.09 23.27
N VAL A 333 -31.56 -1.66 24.18
CA VAL A 333 -30.10 -1.79 23.99
C VAL A 333 -29.76 -2.72 22.82
N THR A 334 -30.52 -3.80 22.60
CA THR A 334 -30.30 -4.71 21.46
C THR A 334 -30.35 -3.98 20.12
N HIS A 335 -31.28 -3.05 19.94
CA HIS A 335 -31.41 -2.25 18.71
C HIS A 335 -30.45 -1.05 18.68
N LEU A 336 -30.18 -0.44 19.83
CA LEU A 336 -29.31 0.73 19.93
C LEU A 336 -27.82 0.38 19.72
N HIS A 337 -27.37 -0.78 20.21
CA HIS A 337 -25.98 -1.23 20.11
C HIS A 337 -25.40 -1.24 18.69
N PRO A 338 -26.00 -1.90 17.69
CA PRO A 338 -25.46 -1.91 16.33
C PRO A 338 -25.41 -0.50 15.71
N ALA A 339 -26.38 0.37 16.02
CA ALA A 339 -26.37 1.77 15.58
C ALA A 339 -25.23 2.55 16.22
N LEU A 340 -25.05 2.45 17.54
CA LEU A 340 -23.95 3.11 18.26
C LEU A 340 -22.58 2.62 17.78
N LEU A 341 -22.43 1.31 17.55
CA LEU A 341 -21.19 0.73 17.06
C LEU A 341 -20.86 1.24 15.64
N ALA A 342 -21.85 1.29 14.75
CA ALA A 342 -21.70 1.82 13.40
C ALA A 342 -21.38 3.32 13.40
N SER A 343 -22.08 4.13 14.21
CA SER A 343 -21.82 5.56 14.33
C SER A 343 -20.44 5.84 14.92
N ALA A 344 -20.05 5.14 16.00
CA ALA A 344 -18.73 5.28 16.60
C ALA A 344 -17.61 4.94 15.62
N TYR A 345 -17.80 3.90 14.80
CA TYR A 345 -16.87 3.56 13.73
C TYR A 345 -16.82 4.63 12.63
N TYR A 346 -17.98 5.10 12.15
CA TYR A 346 -18.09 6.10 11.10
C TYR A 346 -17.34 7.39 11.44
N PHE A 347 -17.52 7.93 12.65
CA PHE A 347 -16.83 9.15 13.08
C PHE A 347 -15.31 8.99 13.22
N ARG A 348 -14.82 7.76 13.39
CA ARG A 348 -13.39 7.45 13.50
C ARG A 348 -12.77 7.00 12.18
N PHE A 349 -13.55 6.85 11.12
CA PHE A 349 -13.08 6.32 9.84
C PHE A 349 -11.98 7.19 9.22
N SER A 350 -12.14 8.52 9.21
CA SER A 350 -11.10 9.43 8.68
C SER A 350 -9.78 9.26 9.42
N SER A 351 -9.82 9.21 10.76
CA SER A 351 -8.64 9.00 11.59
C SER A 351 -8.03 7.61 11.41
N LEU A 352 -8.85 6.59 11.12
CA LEU A 352 -8.39 5.22 10.86
C LEU A 352 -7.63 5.12 9.53
N VAL A 353 -8.05 5.87 8.52
CA VAL A 353 -7.39 5.94 7.20
C VAL A 353 -6.05 6.67 7.29
N GLU A 354 -6.00 7.75 8.07
CA GLU A 354 -4.78 8.56 8.25
C GLU A 354 -3.76 7.88 9.16
N GLU A 355 -4.19 7.45 10.36
CA GLU A 355 -3.33 6.85 11.39
C GLU A 355 -3.98 5.59 12.01
N PRO A 356 -3.77 4.40 11.43
CA PRO A 356 -4.49 3.19 11.82
C PRO A 356 -4.14 2.68 13.23
N VAL A 357 -2.86 2.67 13.60
CA VAL A 357 -2.39 2.16 14.90
C VAL A 357 -2.98 2.94 16.09
N PRO A 358 -2.78 4.26 16.22
CA PRO A 358 -3.33 5.01 17.36
C PRO A 358 -4.86 5.01 17.35
N THR A 359 -5.50 5.05 16.18
CA THR A 359 -6.97 5.02 16.10
C THR A 359 -7.54 3.69 16.59
N LEU A 360 -6.96 2.55 16.18
CA LEU A 360 -7.36 1.23 16.67
C LEU A 360 -7.09 1.11 18.17
N LEU A 361 -5.89 1.48 18.64
CA LEU A 361 -5.54 1.43 20.06
C LEU A 361 -6.51 2.24 20.93
N HIS A 362 -6.83 3.47 20.54
CA HIS A 362 -7.76 4.33 21.28
C HIS A 362 -9.23 3.91 21.15
N SER A 363 -9.60 3.14 20.12
CA SER A 363 -10.97 2.63 19.94
C SER A 363 -11.21 1.28 20.60
N LEU A 364 -10.16 0.54 21.01
CA LEU A 364 -10.29 -0.72 21.75
C LEU A 364 -11.13 -0.58 23.03
N LEU A 365 -10.82 0.39 23.89
CA LEU A 365 -11.52 0.57 25.16
C LEU A 365 -13.00 0.95 24.95
N PRO A 366 -13.34 1.97 24.13
CA PRO A 366 -14.74 2.28 23.81
C PRO A 366 -15.52 1.09 23.23
N VAL A 367 -14.90 0.31 22.34
CA VAL A 367 -15.55 -0.86 21.72
C VAL A 367 -15.76 -1.96 22.74
N ALA A 368 -14.76 -2.24 23.59
CA ALA A 368 -14.90 -3.20 24.67
C ALA A 368 -16.02 -2.80 25.64
N LEU A 369 -16.13 -1.52 26.00
CA LEU A 369 -17.22 -1.01 26.84
C LEU A 369 -18.59 -1.20 26.18
N LEU A 370 -18.73 -0.86 24.89
CA LEU A 370 -19.98 -1.09 24.16
C LEU A 370 -20.37 -2.58 24.13
N GLN A 371 -19.39 -3.47 23.89
CA GLN A 371 -19.63 -4.91 23.90
C GLN A 371 -19.99 -5.43 25.30
N ILE A 372 -19.31 -4.95 26.35
CA ILE A 372 -19.61 -5.32 27.74
C ILE A 372 -21.02 -4.88 28.12
N VAL A 373 -21.41 -3.63 27.80
CA VAL A 373 -22.76 -3.12 28.07
C VAL A 373 -23.79 -4.02 27.39
N TYR A 374 -23.62 -4.30 26.09
CA TYR A 374 -24.51 -5.20 25.36
C TYR A 374 -24.60 -6.61 25.98
N SER A 375 -23.47 -7.25 26.25
CA SER A 375 -23.44 -8.61 26.80
C SER A 375 -24.10 -8.70 28.18
N VAL A 376 -23.81 -7.75 29.08
CA VAL A 376 -24.33 -7.75 30.45
C VAL A 376 -25.84 -7.44 30.50
N THR A 377 -26.34 -6.56 29.61
CA THR A 377 -27.75 -6.16 29.61
C THR A 377 -28.64 -7.11 28.81
N CYS A 378 -28.17 -7.61 27.67
CA CYS A 378 -29.01 -8.29 26.68
C CYS A 378 -28.84 -9.82 26.69
N LEU A 379 -27.68 -10.34 27.12
CA LEU A 379 -27.34 -11.75 26.98
C LEU A 379 -27.32 -12.50 28.32
N PRO A 380 -27.71 -13.80 28.34
CA PRO A 380 -27.55 -14.64 29.52
C PRO A 380 -26.06 -14.93 29.76
N SER A 381 -25.61 -14.85 31.02
CA SER A 381 -24.25 -15.21 31.39
C SER A 381 -24.08 -16.74 31.35
N ALA A 382 -22.93 -17.21 30.86
CA ALA A 382 -22.58 -18.62 30.85
C ALA A 382 -22.77 -19.27 32.24
N GLY A 383 -23.45 -20.41 32.29
CA GLY A 383 -23.76 -21.12 33.54
C GLY A 383 -24.99 -20.61 34.30
N SER A 384 -25.67 -19.55 33.86
CA SER A 384 -26.95 -19.14 34.44
C SER A 384 -28.10 -20.04 33.93
N ASN A 385 -28.77 -20.73 34.85
CA ASN A 385 -29.94 -21.56 34.54
C ASN A 385 -31.18 -20.66 34.36
N THR A 386 -31.40 -20.11 33.16
CA THR A 386 -32.66 -19.43 32.80
C THR A 386 -33.75 -20.45 32.45
N LYS A 387 -34.03 -21.42 33.34
CA LYS A 387 -35.29 -22.17 33.26
C LYS A 387 -36.41 -21.25 33.72
N HIS A 388 -37.37 -20.99 32.84
CA HIS A 388 -38.66 -20.31 33.05
C HIS A 388 -38.79 -19.59 34.40
N VAL A 389 -38.66 -18.26 34.40
CA VAL A 389 -39.13 -17.44 35.53
C VAL A 389 -40.64 -17.67 35.66
N LYS A 390 -41.04 -18.59 36.56
CA LYS A 390 -42.41 -18.71 37.04
C LYS A 390 -42.78 -17.33 37.60
N LYS A 391 -43.87 -16.73 37.12
CA LYS A 391 -44.44 -15.50 37.67
C LYS A 391 -44.48 -15.60 39.20
N LEU A 392 -43.69 -14.77 39.88
CA LEU A 392 -43.77 -14.63 41.33
C LEU A 392 -45.12 -14.06 41.72
N LYS A 393 -45.76 -14.65 42.73
CA LYS A 393 -46.97 -14.12 43.36
C LYS A 393 -46.63 -12.83 44.11
N PRO A 394 -47.53 -11.83 44.19
CA PRO A 394 -47.26 -10.58 44.89
C PRO A 394 -47.08 -10.85 46.39
N GLY A 395 -45.91 -10.52 46.96
CA GLY A 395 -45.69 -10.54 48.42
C GLY A 395 -44.35 -11.07 48.95
N GLU A 396 -43.44 -11.58 48.11
CA GLU A 396 -42.18 -12.16 48.58
C GLU A 396 -41.05 -11.12 48.71
N LYS A 397 -40.39 -11.03 49.88
CA LYS A 397 -39.29 -10.08 50.13
C LYS A 397 -38.05 -10.46 49.32
N LYS A 398 -37.54 -9.53 48.49
CA LYS A 398 -36.22 -9.62 47.82
C LYS A 398 -35.11 -9.91 48.84
N ARG A 399 -34.47 -11.08 48.77
CA ARG A 399 -33.29 -11.43 49.58
C ARG A 399 -32.26 -12.27 48.81
N ALA A 400 -30.98 -11.99 49.08
CA ALA A 400 -29.75 -12.77 48.83
C ALA A 400 -29.36 -13.22 47.40
N GLY A 401 -30.29 -13.32 46.45
CA GLY A 401 -30.01 -13.80 45.08
C GLY A 401 -29.46 -12.75 44.09
N GLU A 402 -29.77 -11.47 44.26
CA GLU A 402 -29.31 -10.41 43.33
C GLU A 402 -27.79 -10.19 43.41
N THR A 403 -27.20 -10.26 44.61
CA THR A 403 -25.77 -10.05 44.80
C THR A 403 -24.94 -11.16 44.14
N SER A 404 -25.39 -12.42 44.22
CA SER A 404 -24.69 -13.54 43.57
C SER A 404 -24.81 -13.50 42.05
N GLU A 405 -25.94 -13.03 41.50
CA GLU A 405 -26.12 -12.85 40.06
C GLU A 405 -25.20 -11.74 39.50
N ILE A 406 -25.06 -10.61 40.22
CA ILE A 406 -24.16 -9.52 39.83
C ILE A 406 -22.70 -10.00 39.86
N VAL A 407 -22.29 -10.71 40.90
CA VAL A 407 -20.94 -11.28 41.01
C VAL A 407 -20.67 -12.27 39.87
N ASN A 408 -21.63 -13.12 39.52
CA ASN A 408 -21.52 -14.05 38.40
C ASN A 408 -21.36 -13.30 37.06
N LYS A 409 -22.16 -12.26 36.78
CA LYS A 409 -22.02 -11.46 35.56
C LYS A 409 -20.66 -10.77 35.47
N ILE A 410 -20.17 -10.21 36.57
CA ILE A 410 -18.83 -9.60 36.63
C ILE A 410 -17.76 -10.66 36.33
N PHE A 411 -17.83 -11.81 37.00
CA PHE A 411 -16.89 -12.90 36.79
C PHE A 411 -16.91 -13.41 35.34
N THR A 412 -18.09 -13.69 34.77
CA THR A 412 -18.25 -14.13 33.38
C THR A 412 -17.73 -13.08 32.39
N THR A 413 -17.95 -11.79 32.66
CA THR A 413 -17.46 -10.69 31.80
C THR A 413 -15.94 -10.64 31.81
N VAL A 414 -15.32 -10.63 32.99
CA VAL A 414 -13.85 -10.60 33.14
C VAL A 414 -13.24 -11.84 32.51
N PHE A 415 -13.82 -13.02 32.77
CA PHE A 415 -13.36 -14.28 32.21
C PHE A 415 -13.44 -14.29 30.68
N ALA A 416 -14.56 -13.86 30.10
CA ALA A 416 -14.73 -13.75 28.64
C ALA A 416 -13.74 -12.76 28.03
N LEU A 417 -13.49 -11.61 28.67
CA LEU A 417 -12.54 -10.61 28.20
C LEU A 417 -11.10 -11.15 28.18
N VAL A 418 -10.69 -11.88 29.23
CA VAL A 418 -9.37 -12.52 29.31
C VAL A 418 -9.23 -13.58 28.20
N LEU A 419 -10.25 -14.40 27.99
CA LEU A 419 -10.21 -15.46 26.99
C LEU A 419 -10.16 -14.89 25.55
N SER A 420 -10.95 -13.85 25.27
CA SER A 420 -10.87 -13.09 24.01
C SER A 420 -9.52 -12.42 23.80
N SER A 421 -8.93 -11.85 24.85
CA SER A 421 -7.61 -11.20 24.76
C SER A 421 -6.51 -12.23 24.48
N THR A 422 -6.61 -13.41 25.08
CA THR A 422 -5.67 -14.52 24.88
C THR A 422 -5.78 -15.12 23.47
N ALA A 423 -6.94 -15.02 22.83
CA ALA A 423 -7.16 -15.50 21.46
C ALA A 423 -6.57 -14.56 20.38
N VAL A 424 -6.16 -13.34 20.72
CA VAL A 424 -5.65 -12.34 19.75
C VAL A 424 -4.44 -12.84 18.94
N PRO A 425 -3.40 -13.46 19.54
CA PRO A 425 -2.28 -13.99 18.77
C PRO A 425 -2.68 -15.09 17.79
N ALA A 426 -3.65 -15.93 18.14
CA ALA A 426 -4.15 -16.99 17.26
C ALA A 426 -4.89 -16.41 16.05
N ILE A 427 -5.72 -15.38 16.25
CA ILE A 427 -6.38 -14.67 15.15
C ILE A 427 -5.33 -13.93 14.28
N ALA A 428 -4.30 -13.34 14.88
CA ALA A 428 -3.23 -12.68 14.14
C ALA A 428 -2.45 -13.68 13.27
N ALA A 429 -2.14 -14.85 13.81
CA ALA A 429 -1.52 -15.93 13.04
C ALA A 429 -2.41 -16.39 11.87
N LEU A 430 -3.72 -16.49 12.08
CA LEU A 430 -4.68 -16.81 11.02
C LEU A 430 -4.72 -15.72 9.94
N GLN A 431 -4.76 -14.44 10.32
CA GLN A 431 -4.70 -13.33 9.37
C GLN A 431 -3.41 -13.35 8.54
N ILE A 432 -2.27 -13.65 9.16
CA ILE A 432 -0.98 -13.79 8.48
C ILE A 432 -1.01 -14.96 7.49
N LEU A 433 -1.59 -16.10 7.87
CA LEU A 433 -1.76 -17.24 6.98
C LEU A 433 -2.63 -16.91 5.76
N PHE A 434 -3.63 -16.03 5.93
CA PHE A 434 -4.45 -15.49 4.85
C PHE A 434 -3.82 -14.32 4.08
N GLY A 435 -2.54 -14.01 4.33
CA GLY A 435 -1.78 -13.03 3.55
C GLY A 435 -1.57 -11.67 4.23
N ALA A 436 -1.86 -11.52 5.52
CA ALA A 436 -1.46 -10.33 6.26
C ALA A 436 0.08 -10.26 6.39
N PRO A 437 0.67 -9.05 6.42
CA PRO A 437 2.12 -8.91 6.48
C PRO A 437 2.72 -9.54 7.76
N PHE A 438 3.67 -10.47 7.58
CA PHE A 438 4.33 -11.18 8.69
C PHE A 438 5.44 -10.36 9.37
N THR A 439 6.22 -9.61 8.58
CA THR A 439 7.42 -8.89 9.06
C THR A 439 7.23 -7.38 9.16
N THR A 440 6.25 -6.83 8.45
CA THR A 440 5.91 -5.41 8.46
C THR A 440 4.52 -5.24 9.10
N HIS A 441 4.21 -4.10 9.71
CA HIS A 441 2.87 -3.82 10.25
C HIS A 441 2.32 -4.83 11.30
N ILE A 442 3.17 -5.47 12.10
CA ILE A 442 2.76 -6.41 13.16
C ILE A 442 1.75 -5.77 14.14
N GLU A 443 2.00 -4.53 14.54
CA GLU A 443 1.09 -3.77 15.42
C GLU A 443 -0.31 -3.60 14.81
N HIS A 444 -0.38 -3.42 13.48
CA HIS A 444 -1.63 -3.24 12.77
C HIS A 444 -2.44 -4.54 12.76
N THR A 445 -1.75 -5.66 12.52
CA THR A 445 -2.34 -7.01 12.52
C THR A 445 -2.81 -7.40 13.92
N LEU A 446 -2.02 -7.14 14.96
CA LEU A 446 -2.39 -7.42 16.35
C LEU A 446 -3.60 -6.58 16.79
N LEU A 447 -3.60 -5.27 16.51
CA LEU A 447 -4.74 -4.41 16.83
C LEU A 447 -5.98 -4.79 16.03
N SER A 448 -5.83 -5.11 14.75
CA SER A 448 -6.93 -5.62 13.91
C SER A 448 -7.54 -6.90 14.48
N SER A 449 -6.68 -7.85 14.86
CA SER A 449 -7.08 -9.11 15.51
C SER A 449 -7.77 -8.88 16.85
N ALA A 450 -7.33 -7.89 17.63
CA ALA A 450 -7.97 -7.53 18.89
C ALA A 450 -9.40 -7.01 18.68
N HIS A 451 -9.62 -6.17 17.67
CA HIS A 451 -10.97 -5.72 17.30
C HIS A 451 -11.87 -6.87 16.83
N ILE A 452 -11.37 -7.75 15.96
CA ILE A 452 -12.13 -8.91 15.49
C ILE A 452 -12.45 -9.85 16.65
N SER A 453 -11.52 -10.07 17.60
CA SER A 453 -11.75 -10.88 18.80
C SER A 453 -12.84 -10.28 19.70
N LEU A 454 -12.82 -8.95 19.90
CA LEU A 454 -13.84 -8.24 20.68
C LEU A 454 -15.23 -8.28 20.03
N LEU A 455 -15.30 -8.22 18.69
CA LEU A 455 -16.57 -8.31 17.98
C LEU A 455 -17.12 -9.74 17.96
N THR A 456 -16.27 -10.75 17.75
CA THR A 456 -16.70 -12.13 17.51
C THR A 456 -16.65 -12.99 18.77
N LEU A 457 -15.47 -13.17 19.35
CA LEU A 457 -15.23 -14.13 20.41
C LEU A 457 -15.76 -13.67 21.78
N PHE A 458 -15.70 -12.38 22.09
CA PHE A 458 -16.11 -11.89 23.41
C PHE A 458 -17.59 -12.17 23.72
N PRO A 459 -18.57 -11.82 22.85
CA PRO A 459 -19.97 -12.17 23.08
C PRO A 459 -20.21 -13.69 23.12
N LEU A 460 -19.48 -14.48 22.33
CA LEU A 460 -19.59 -15.94 22.31
C LEU A 460 -19.09 -16.58 23.62
N PHE A 461 -17.91 -16.17 24.11
CA PHE A 461 -17.40 -16.64 25.41
C PHE A 461 -18.29 -16.22 26.57
N TYR A 462 -18.89 -15.03 26.51
CA TYR A 462 -19.80 -14.56 27.55
C TYR A 462 -21.04 -15.45 27.69
N VAL A 463 -21.62 -15.92 26.57
CA VAL A 463 -22.84 -16.74 26.59
C VAL A 463 -22.56 -18.23 26.75
N HIS A 464 -21.60 -18.77 26.00
CA HIS A 464 -21.35 -20.21 25.93
C HIS A 464 -20.26 -20.68 26.90
N GLY A 465 -19.46 -19.77 27.45
CA GLY A 465 -18.29 -20.14 28.25
C GLY A 465 -17.32 -20.98 27.42
N VAL A 466 -16.83 -22.08 27.99
CA VAL A 466 -15.82 -22.97 27.38
C VAL A 466 -16.37 -24.36 27.08
N ASP A 467 -17.69 -24.49 26.84
CA ASP A 467 -18.34 -25.78 26.56
C ASP A 467 -17.94 -26.33 25.17
N THR A 468 -17.15 -27.41 25.16
CA THR A 468 -16.61 -28.04 23.95
C THR A 468 -17.68 -28.38 22.91
N GLN A 469 -18.83 -28.92 23.34
CA GLN A 469 -19.87 -29.35 22.40
C GLN A 469 -20.49 -28.14 21.68
N ARG A 470 -20.68 -27.03 22.40
CA ARG A 470 -21.21 -25.79 21.82
C ARG A 470 -20.22 -25.12 20.89
N TRP A 471 -18.94 -25.10 21.25
CA TRP A 471 -17.88 -24.58 20.37
C TRP A 471 -17.73 -25.40 19.09
N LEU A 472 -17.90 -26.72 19.15
CA LEU A 472 -17.94 -27.59 17.97
C LEU A 472 -19.15 -27.30 17.07
N GLU A 473 -20.35 -27.10 17.63
CA GLU A 473 -21.54 -26.72 16.86
C GLU A 473 -21.37 -25.36 16.16
N ILE A 474 -20.76 -24.39 16.84
CA ILE A 474 -20.46 -23.04 16.30
C ILE A 474 -19.41 -23.14 15.19
N ALA A 475 -18.32 -23.86 15.43
CA ALA A 475 -17.24 -24.01 14.45
C ALA A 475 -17.67 -24.80 13.20
N SER A 476 -18.57 -25.76 13.36
CA SER A 476 -19.16 -26.53 12.25
C SER A 476 -20.33 -25.83 11.57
N LEU A 477 -20.68 -24.61 11.96
CA LEU A 477 -21.82 -23.84 11.45
C LEU A 477 -23.20 -24.51 11.63
N HIS A 478 -23.29 -25.52 12.49
CA HIS A 478 -24.53 -26.25 12.79
C HIS A 478 -25.33 -25.63 13.95
N ALA A 479 -24.77 -24.64 14.65
CA ALA A 479 -25.47 -23.89 15.68
C ALA A 479 -26.67 -23.11 15.08
N PRO A 480 -27.81 -23.02 15.81
CA PRO A 480 -28.94 -22.21 15.37
C PRO A 480 -28.54 -20.73 15.28
N ILE A 481 -28.92 -20.06 14.19
CA ILE A 481 -28.60 -18.64 14.00
C ILE A 481 -29.33 -17.79 15.04
N ASP A 482 -28.58 -16.96 15.75
CA ASP A 482 -29.10 -15.94 16.65
C ASP A 482 -28.31 -14.62 16.50
N GLU A 483 -28.62 -13.62 17.33
CA GLU A 483 -27.97 -12.31 17.30
C GLU A 483 -26.45 -12.38 17.50
N VAL A 484 -25.96 -13.31 18.33
CA VAL A 484 -24.55 -13.40 18.71
C VAL A 484 -23.78 -14.16 17.63
N PHE A 485 -24.29 -15.33 17.24
CA PHE A 485 -23.69 -16.17 16.22
C PHE A 485 -23.76 -15.53 14.83
N GLY A 486 -24.89 -14.90 14.49
CA GLY A 486 -25.06 -14.15 13.25
C GLY A 486 -24.12 -12.96 13.15
N ALA A 487 -23.90 -12.22 14.25
CA ALA A 487 -22.93 -11.14 14.29
C ALA A 487 -21.48 -11.63 14.12
N ALA A 488 -21.14 -12.78 14.70
CA ALA A 488 -19.82 -13.38 14.55
C ALA A 488 -19.56 -13.82 13.10
N ILE A 489 -20.50 -14.54 12.48
CA ILE A 489 -20.41 -14.94 11.06
C ILE A 489 -20.32 -13.69 10.17
N GLY A 490 -21.18 -12.71 10.39
CA GLY A 490 -21.20 -11.47 9.63
C GLY A 490 -19.88 -10.71 9.71
N ALA A 491 -19.28 -10.61 10.90
CA ALA A 491 -17.98 -9.97 11.08
C ALA A 491 -16.85 -10.70 10.37
N LEU A 492 -16.82 -12.04 10.42
CA LEU A 492 -15.78 -12.83 9.74
C LEU A 492 -15.92 -12.78 8.22
N LEU A 493 -17.14 -12.93 7.69
CA LEU A 493 -17.40 -12.78 6.25
C LEU A 493 -17.14 -11.36 5.77
N GLY A 494 -17.53 -10.36 6.55
CA GLY A 494 -17.25 -8.96 6.27
C GLY A 494 -15.75 -8.66 6.25
N ALA A 495 -14.99 -9.18 7.21
CA ALA A 495 -13.53 -9.06 7.24
C ALA A 495 -12.89 -9.71 6.00
N TRP A 496 -13.38 -10.89 5.61
CA TRP A 496 -12.92 -11.60 4.41
C TRP A 496 -13.23 -10.82 3.12
N LEU A 497 -14.46 -10.31 2.96
CA LEU A 497 -14.82 -9.44 1.83
C LEU A 497 -14.02 -8.13 1.83
N GLY A 498 -13.72 -7.59 3.02
CA GLY A 498 -12.87 -6.43 3.21
C GLY A 498 -11.42 -6.64 2.77
N ALA A 499 -10.97 -7.88 2.57
CA ALA A 499 -9.65 -8.17 2.01
C ALA A 499 -9.62 -8.02 0.47
N VAL A 500 -10.76 -8.16 -0.22
CA VAL A 500 -10.86 -8.14 -1.70
C VAL A 500 -10.38 -6.83 -2.34
N PRO A 501 -10.65 -5.63 -1.78
CA PRO A 501 -10.14 -4.39 -2.35
C PRO A 501 -8.62 -4.22 -2.27
N ILE A 502 -7.90 -4.99 -1.43
CA ILE A 502 -6.47 -4.84 -1.23
C ILE A 502 -5.68 -5.27 -2.48
N PRO A 503 -5.89 -6.47 -3.08
CA PRO A 503 -5.25 -6.84 -4.34
C PRO A 503 -5.64 -5.98 -5.55
N LEU A 504 -6.78 -5.30 -5.48
CA LEU A 504 -7.32 -4.53 -6.60
C LEU A 504 -6.65 -3.16 -6.80
N ASP A 505 -5.87 -2.72 -5.80
CA ASP A 505 -4.91 -1.61 -5.83
C ASP A 505 -5.41 -0.35 -6.57
N TRP A 506 -6.45 0.30 -6.02
CA TRP A 506 -6.98 1.57 -6.53
C TRP A 506 -6.16 2.79 -6.07
N ASP A 507 -4.97 2.57 -5.52
CA ASP A 507 -4.04 3.60 -5.02
C ASP A 507 -4.71 4.59 -4.04
N ARG A 508 -5.63 4.11 -3.20
CA ARG A 508 -6.32 4.94 -2.18
C ARG A 508 -5.88 4.63 -0.77
N GLU A 509 -5.88 5.66 0.08
CA GLU A 509 -5.42 5.52 1.47
C GLU A 509 -6.26 4.55 2.30
N TRP A 510 -7.56 4.46 2.01
CA TRP A 510 -8.47 3.56 2.70
C TRP A 510 -8.25 2.08 2.35
N GLN A 511 -7.49 1.75 1.29
CA GLN A 511 -7.14 0.37 0.91
C GLN A 511 -5.97 -0.23 1.71
N LYS A 512 -5.27 0.58 2.50
CA LYS A 512 -4.11 0.14 3.29
C LYS A 512 -4.52 -0.89 4.36
N TRP A 513 -3.67 -1.88 4.62
CA TRP A 513 -3.86 -2.81 5.74
C TRP A 513 -3.82 -2.05 7.09
N PRO A 514 -4.77 -2.27 8.03
CA PRO A 514 -5.87 -3.24 8.05
C PRO A 514 -7.26 -2.58 7.82
N VAL A 515 -7.30 -1.39 7.21
CA VAL A 515 -8.47 -0.49 7.21
C VAL A 515 -9.69 -1.13 6.57
N THR A 516 -9.55 -1.71 5.38
CA THR A 516 -10.66 -2.34 4.64
C THR A 516 -11.22 -3.58 5.35
N VAL A 517 -10.35 -4.40 5.93
CA VAL A 517 -10.71 -5.61 6.66
C VAL A 517 -11.50 -5.26 7.92
N ILE A 518 -11.05 -4.23 8.66
CA ILE A 518 -11.78 -3.73 9.83
C ILE A 518 -13.12 -3.08 9.41
N THR A 519 -13.14 -2.31 8.32
CA THR A 519 -14.38 -1.73 7.79
C THR A 519 -15.40 -2.83 7.48
N GLY A 520 -14.95 -3.88 6.80
CA GLY A 520 -15.75 -5.05 6.50
C GLY A 520 -16.21 -5.79 7.76
N ALA A 521 -15.33 -5.96 8.76
CA ALA A 521 -15.66 -6.63 10.03
C ALA A 521 -16.76 -5.88 10.80
N TYR A 522 -16.66 -4.55 10.92
CA TYR A 522 -17.67 -3.74 11.61
C TYR A 522 -19.00 -3.71 10.85
N GLY A 523 -18.97 -3.49 9.53
CA GLY A 523 -20.17 -3.51 8.70
C GLY A 523 -20.85 -4.87 8.71
N GLY A 524 -20.07 -5.93 8.56
CA GLY A 524 -20.53 -7.31 8.61
C GLY A 524 -21.09 -7.71 9.98
N TYR A 525 -20.48 -7.28 11.08
CA TYR A 525 -21.00 -7.50 12.43
C TYR A 525 -22.40 -6.89 12.60
N VAL A 526 -22.58 -5.63 12.18
CA VAL A 526 -23.85 -4.91 12.29
C VAL A 526 -24.94 -5.60 11.46
N VAL A 527 -24.65 -5.93 10.21
CA VAL A 527 -25.58 -6.63 9.32
C VAL A 527 -25.93 -8.02 9.88
N GLY A 528 -24.91 -8.78 10.28
CA GLY A 528 -25.07 -10.12 10.84
C GLY A 528 -25.90 -10.14 12.13
N LYS A 529 -25.69 -9.16 13.02
CA LYS A 529 -26.48 -9.02 14.25
C LYS A 529 -27.95 -8.73 13.95
N VAL A 530 -28.23 -7.79 13.04
CA VAL A 530 -29.59 -7.41 12.68
C VAL A 530 -30.33 -8.56 12.00
N LEU A 531 -29.68 -9.26 11.07
CA LEU A 531 -30.26 -10.42 10.40
C LEU A 531 -30.48 -11.60 11.35
N GLY A 532 -29.51 -11.90 12.22
CA GLY A 532 -29.60 -12.97 13.22
C GLY A 532 -30.66 -12.72 14.30
N GLY A 533 -30.96 -11.44 14.58
CA GLY A 533 -32.07 -11.04 15.46
C GLY A 533 -33.43 -10.98 14.79
N SER A 534 -33.48 -10.91 13.46
CA SER A 534 -34.72 -10.85 12.69
C SER A 534 -35.47 -12.20 12.75
N GLY A 535 -36.80 -12.13 12.83
CA GLY A 535 -37.66 -13.33 12.84
C GLY A 535 -37.58 -14.20 11.57
N LEU A 536 -36.92 -13.71 10.51
CA LEU A 536 -36.75 -14.40 9.23
C LEU A 536 -35.67 -15.50 9.28
N VAL A 537 -34.62 -15.29 10.07
CA VAL A 537 -33.41 -16.15 10.10
C VAL A 537 -33.16 -16.77 11.47
N ARG A 538 -33.66 -16.14 12.54
CA ARG A 538 -33.46 -16.61 13.91
C ARG A 538 -33.95 -18.06 14.11
N GLY A 539 -33.08 -18.91 14.64
CA GLY A 539 -33.35 -20.32 14.92
C GLY A 539 -33.17 -21.28 13.74
N LYS A 540 -32.95 -20.78 12.51
CA LYS A 540 -32.59 -21.62 11.36
C LYS A 540 -31.16 -22.14 11.51
N ARG A 541 -30.88 -23.30 10.92
CA ARG A 541 -29.54 -23.91 10.87
C ARG A 541 -29.05 -23.89 9.43
N ILE A 542 -27.74 -23.82 9.24
CA ILE A 542 -27.13 -23.96 7.92
C ILE A 542 -26.99 -25.46 7.67
N GLU A 543 -27.78 -25.99 6.75
CA GLU A 543 -27.68 -27.38 6.30
C GLU A 543 -26.79 -27.39 5.05
N PHE A 544 -25.67 -28.11 5.13
CA PHE A 544 -24.85 -28.41 3.96
C PHE A 544 -25.36 -29.76 3.42
N GLU A 545 -25.99 -29.75 2.24
CA GLU A 545 -26.38 -30.98 1.53
C GLU A 545 -25.17 -31.83 1.10
#